data_AF-A0A0D7AGB1-F1
#
_entry.id   AF-A0A0D7AGB1-F1
#
_cell.length_a   1.000
_cell.length_b   1.000
_cell.length_c   1.000
_cell.angle_alpha   90.00
_cell.angle_beta   90.00
_cell.angle_gamma   90.00
#
_symmetry.space_group_name_H-M   'P 1'
#
loop_
_entity.id
_entity.type
_entity.pdbx_description
1 polymer ?
#
loop_
_entity_poly.entity_id
_entity_poly.type
_entity_poly.pdbx_seq_one_letter_code
_entity_poly.pdbx_strand_id
1 'polypeptide(L)'
;LLLDDNDDVVDTETWEETEHGRLRRASTYWIEQKDAHGLEHFEPARNVEILEVPSSDDVRSEYIAIRVLSTLIHGPFHTMDDLLSADHPSSDLLANVTAAPSTPLYTALVFLASPVLSAFEQTVVDCLAPLIPTIVLPRRPSARYATSPTLSSIVPASPAALQTLLFHTPPALSTLRSEAAQRFLHWREHCDRPWDKVKWEAHWRCASEAAADKPQLLPQSRSVNRCVQPLIVFDPLHLPSLLVFLVSMLGPLRDRLARSVRAFSGPLTIIGSFCIGFGLGHIV
;
A
#
# COMPACT_ATOMS: atom_id res chain seq x y z
N LEU A 1 1.23 17.09 -6.09
CA LEU A 1 1.43 17.66 -4.75
C LEU A 1 2.61 17.06 -4.00
N LEU A 2 2.73 15.73 -3.88
CA LEU A 2 3.86 15.12 -3.14
C LEU A 2 5.16 15.01 -3.93
N LEU A 3 5.06 14.90 -5.25
CA LEU A 3 6.20 14.74 -6.16
C LEU A 3 6.62 16.05 -6.84
N ASP A 4 5.67 16.97 -7.00
CA ASP A 4 5.93 18.22 -7.70
C ASP A 4 6.77 19.12 -6.78
N ASP A 5 7.81 19.77 -7.33
CA ASP A 5 8.79 20.59 -6.61
C ASP A 5 9.53 19.86 -5.46
N ASN A 6 9.68 18.54 -5.55
CA ASN A 6 10.45 17.76 -4.59
C ASN A 6 11.89 17.52 -5.07
N ASP A 7 12.87 18.16 -4.44
CA ASP A 7 14.29 18.03 -4.79
C ASP A 7 14.85 16.61 -4.57
N ASP A 8 14.19 15.77 -3.75
CA ASP A 8 14.59 14.37 -3.54
C ASP A 8 14.17 13.44 -4.68
N VAL A 9 13.33 13.90 -5.60
CA VAL A 9 12.82 13.09 -6.71
C VAL A 9 13.66 13.36 -7.95
N VAL A 10 14.42 12.36 -8.39
CA VAL A 10 15.33 12.46 -9.53
C VAL A 10 14.64 12.24 -10.88
N ASP A 11 13.54 11.48 -10.88
CA ASP A 11 12.76 11.17 -12.07
C ASP A 11 11.30 10.95 -11.70
N THR A 12 10.39 11.41 -12.56
CA THR A 12 8.95 11.25 -12.36
C THR A 12 8.27 10.87 -13.66
N GLU A 13 7.53 9.77 -13.62
CA GLU A 13 6.77 9.30 -14.77
C GLU A 13 5.46 10.08 -14.95
N THR A 14 4.93 10.01 -16.17
CA THR A 14 3.57 10.49 -16.47
C THR A 14 2.54 9.61 -15.78
N TRP A 15 1.37 10.18 -15.45
CA TRP A 15 0.25 9.40 -14.95
C TRP A 15 -0.17 8.30 -15.94
N GLU A 16 -0.26 7.07 -15.45
CA GLU A 16 -0.74 5.89 -16.15
C GLU A 16 -2.17 5.58 -15.72
N GLU A 17 -3.09 5.44 -16.66
CA GLU A 17 -4.48 5.07 -16.38
C GLU A 17 -4.59 3.57 -16.11
N THR A 18 -5.00 3.22 -14.90
CA THR A 18 -5.24 1.85 -14.44
C THR A 18 -6.74 1.57 -14.34
N GLU A 19 -7.10 0.31 -14.14
CA GLU A 19 -8.49 -0.11 -13.89
C GLU A 19 -9.10 0.48 -12.59
N HIS A 20 -8.28 1.00 -11.68
CA HIS A 20 -8.74 1.53 -10.39
C HIS A 20 -8.47 3.00 -10.18
N GLY A 21 -7.95 3.71 -11.18
CA GLY A 21 -7.53 5.11 -11.07
C GLY A 21 -6.24 5.38 -11.81
N ARG A 22 -5.46 6.36 -11.37
CA ARG A 22 -4.24 6.80 -12.03
C ARG A 22 -3.03 6.45 -11.20
N LEU A 23 -2.02 5.83 -11.80
CA LEU A 23 -0.77 5.48 -11.14
C LEU A 23 0.34 6.42 -11.61
N ARG A 24 1.12 6.94 -10.68
CA ARG A 24 2.34 7.70 -10.98
C ARG A 24 3.50 7.08 -10.25
N ARG A 25 4.58 6.82 -10.99
CA ARG A 25 5.83 6.34 -10.42
C ARG A 25 6.85 7.46 -10.38
N ALA A 26 7.72 7.39 -9.38
CA ALA A 26 8.82 8.32 -9.21
C ALA A 26 10.03 7.59 -8.63
N SER A 27 11.19 8.19 -8.82
CA SER A 27 12.47 7.68 -8.36
C SER A 27 13.15 8.70 -7.46
N THR A 28 13.72 8.25 -6.36
CA THR A 28 14.57 9.10 -5.49
C THR A 28 16.06 8.87 -5.71
N TYR A 29 16.42 7.91 -6.57
CA TYR A 29 17.79 7.65 -6.98
C TYR A 29 17.84 6.94 -8.34
N TRP A 30 19.04 6.91 -8.92
CA TRP A 30 19.37 6.16 -10.13
C TRP A 30 20.00 4.81 -9.76
N ILE A 31 19.60 3.75 -10.45
CA ILE A 31 20.25 2.43 -10.38
C ILE A 31 21.34 2.41 -11.45
N GLU A 32 22.58 2.22 -11.03
CA GLU A 32 23.70 1.97 -11.93
C GLU A 32 23.71 0.50 -12.34
N GLN A 33 23.65 0.24 -13.64
CA GLN A 33 23.79 -1.08 -14.23
C GLN A 33 25.01 -1.10 -15.15
N LYS A 34 25.74 -2.22 -15.17
CA LYS A 34 26.81 -2.47 -16.14
C LYS A 34 26.35 -3.56 -17.10
N ASP A 35 26.34 -3.25 -18.39
CA ASP A 35 25.99 -4.24 -19.40
C ASP A 35 27.12 -5.28 -19.60
N ALA A 36 26.86 -6.28 -20.44
CA ALA A 36 27.84 -7.34 -20.74
C ALA A 36 29.13 -6.81 -21.42
N HIS A 37 29.12 -5.57 -21.91
CA HIS A 37 30.26 -4.89 -22.51
C HIS A 37 30.99 -3.96 -21.53
N GLY A 38 30.51 -3.87 -20.28
CA GLY A 38 31.07 -3.00 -19.25
C GLY A 38 30.67 -1.53 -19.39
N LEU A 39 29.69 -1.21 -20.24
CA LEU A 39 29.15 0.15 -20.33
C LEU A 39 28.20 0.41 -19.16
N GLU A 40 28.36 1.57 -18.54
CA GLU A 40 27.50 2.05 -17.46
C GLU A 40 26.21 2.62 -18.04
N HIS A 41 25.08 2.11 -17.55
CA HIS A 41 23.73 2.59 -17.86
C HIS A 41 23.03 2.93 -16.55
N PHE A 42 22.37 4.09 -16.51
CA PHE A 42 21.61 4.54 -15.36
C PHE A 42 20.12 4.42 -15.67
N GLU A 43 19.39 3.71 -14.82
CA GLU A 43 17.93 3.63 -14.91
C GLU A 43 17.27 4.23 -13.66
N PRO A 44 16.09 4.85 -13.78
CA PRO A 44 15.37 5.37 -12.62
C PRO A 44 14.88 4.21 -11.74
N ALA A 45 15.07 4.31 -10.42
CA ALA A 45 14.75 3.21 -9.49
C ALA A 45 13.27 2.86 -9.35
N ARG A 46 12.37 3.80 -9.69
CA ARG A 46 10.90 3.69 -9.60
C ARG A 46 10.43 3.21 -8.21
N ASN A 47 11.09 3.71 -7.16
CA ASN A 47 10.89 3.24 -5.79
C ASN A 47 9.72 3.90 -5.04
N VAL A 48 8.99 4.78 -5.72
CA VAL A 48 7.81 5.48 -5.20
C VAL A 48 6.64 5.28 -6.16
N GLU A 49 5.52 4.78 -5.66
CA GLU A 49 4.28 4.60 -6.41
C GLU A 49 3.12 5.35 -5.73
N ILE A 50 2.41 6.14 -6.51
CA ILE A 50 1.25 6.91 -6.04
C ILE A 50 0.05 6.49 -6.89
N LEU A 51 -0.89 5.79 -6.29
CA LEU A 51 -2.14 5.36 -6.91
C LEU A 51 -3.28 6.29 -6.50
N GLU A 52 -3.74 7.10 -7.44
CA GLU A 52 -4.90 7.96 -7.29
C GLU A 52 -6.17 7.26 -7.81
N VAL A 53 -6.88 6.60 -6.90
CA VAL A 53 -8.23 6.05 -7.06
C VAL A 53 -9.26 7.14 -7.25
N PRO A 54 -10.34 6.98 -8.00
CA PRO A 54 -11.29 8.08 -8.18
C PRO A 54 -12.26 8.36 -7.05
N SER A 55 -12.35 9.64 -6.63
CA SER A 55 -13.54 10.13 -5.91
C SER A 55 -14.67 10.18 -6.92
N SER A 56 -15.57 9.21 -6.82
CA SER A 56 -16.80 9.24 -7.58
C SER A 56 -17.76 10.22 -6.91
N ASP A 57 -18.17 11.24 -7.65
CA ASP A 57 -19.18 12.21 -7.20
C ASP A 57 -20.59 11.60 -7.07
N ASP A 58 -20.79 10.34 -7.49
CA ASP A 58 -22.06 9.65 -7.39
C ASP A 58 -22.24 9.04 -5.98
N VAL A 59 -23.31 9.45 -5.29
CA VAL A 59 -23.69 9.00 -3.92
C VAL A 59 -23.84 7.47 -3.82
N ARG A 60 -24.05 6.76 -4.93
CA ARG A 60 -24.07 5.28 -4.95
C ARG A 60 -22.68 4.64 -4.87
N SER A 61 -21.62 5.44 -4.97
CA SER A 61 -20.24 5.01 -5.03
C SER A 61 -19.59 4.78 -3.67
N GLU A 62 -20.26 5.05 -2.55
CA GLU A 62 -19.63 4.94 -1.24
C GLU A 62 -19.14 3.50 -0.94
N TYR A 63 -20.06 2.54 -1.07
CA TYR A 63 -19.75 1.12 -0.93
C TYR A 63 -18.81 0.62 -2.01
N ILE A 64 -18.92 1.18 -3.22
CA ILE A 64 -18.04 0.82 -4.34
C ILE A 64 -16.61 1.25 -4.06
N ALA A 65 -16.40 2.47 -3.55
CA ALA A 65 -15.09 3.00 -3.19
C ALA A 65 -14.45 2.16 -2.09
N ILE A 66 -15.18 1.86 -1.01
CA ILE A 66 -14.67 0.99 0.06
C ILE A 66 -14.31 -0.39 -0.49
N ARG A 67 -15.13 -0.97 -1.36
CA ARG A 67 -14.84 -2.27 -1.99
C ARG A 67 -13.63 -2.23 -2.90
N VAL A 68 -13.51 -1.24 -3.77
CA VAL A 68 -12.37 -1.06 -4.68
C VAL A 68 -11.10 -0.92 -3.86
N LEU A 69 -11.10 -0.04 -2.86
CA LEU A 69 -9.95 0.18 -1.97
C LEU A 69 -9.59 -1.05 -1.16
N SER A 70 -10.59 -1.75 -0.60
CA SER A 70 -10.34 -3.00 0.11
C SER A 70 -9.74 -4.06 -0.82
N THR A 71 -10.19 -4.12 -2.07
CA THR A 71 -9.68 -5.11 -3.02
C THR A 71 -8.25 -4.77 -3.47
N LEU A 72 -7.96 -3.49 -3.70
CA LEU A 72 -6.60 -3.00 -3.93
C LEU A 72 -5.67 -3.38 -2.77
N ILE A 73 -6.06 -3.06 -1.53
CA ILE A 73 -5.23 -3.34 -0.33
C ILE A 73 -5.04 -4.84 -0.12
N HIS A 74 -6.08 -5.65 -0.32
CA HIS A 74 -5.99 -7.10 -0.14
C HIS A 74 -5.19 -7.80 -1.24
N GLY A 75 -5.06 -7.24 -2.45
CA GLY A 75 -4.28 -7.85 -3.54
C GLY A 75 -2.84 -8.20 -3.13
N PRO A 76 -2.06 -7.23 -2.61
CA PRO A 76 -0.76 -7.49 -2.00
C PRO A 76 -0.81 -8.42 -0.80
N PHE A 77 -1.85 -8.35 0.04
CA PHE A 77 -1.99 -9.23 1.21
C PHE A 77 -2.07 -10.70 0.78
N HIS A 78 -2.93 -11.02 -0.18
CA HIS A 78 -3.02 -12.36 -0.74
C HIS A 78 -1.73 -12.80 -1.43
N THR A 79 -1.06 -11.89 -2.12
CA THR A 79 0.23 -12.21 -2.75
C THR A 79 1.30 -12.55 -1.70
N MET A 80 1.34 -11.83 -0.59
CA MET A 80 2.24 -12.11 0.53
C MET A 80 1.85 -13.40 1.26
N ASP A 81 0.57 -13.62 1.50
CA ASP A 81 0.06 -14.83 2.16
C ASP A 81 0.33 -16.09 1.32
N ASP A 82 0.17 -16.04 -0.01
CA ASP A 82 0.54 -17.12 -0.93
C ASP A 82 2.04 -17.51 -0.79
N LEU A 83 2.90 -16.57 -0.41
CA LEU A 83 4.35 -16.75 -0.29
C LEU A 83 4.80 -17.14 1.13
N LEU A 84 3.92 -16.97 2.12
CA LEU A 84 4.19 -17.28 3.53
C LEU A 84 3.41 -18.54 3.90
N SER A 85 4.09 -19.59 4.37
CA SER A 85 3.35 -20.82 4.71
C SER A 85 2.37 -20.57 5.87
N ALA A 86 1.14 -21.07 5.72
CA ALA A 86 0.07 -20.94 6.72
C ALA A 86 0.46 -21.43 8.12
N ASP A 87 1.41 -22.37 8.20
CA ASP A 87 1.86 -22.97 9.45
C ASP A 87 2.74 -22.05 10.31
N HIS A 88 3.18 -20.89 9.79
CA HIS A 88 4.04 -19.98 10.54
C HIS A 88 3.21 -18.93 11.29
N PRO A 89 3.17 -18.94 12.63
CA PRO A 89 2.51 -17.87 13.37
C PRO A 89 3.20 -16.52 13.10
N SER A 90 2.47 -15.44 13.33
CA SER A 90 3.09 -14.10 13.33
C SER A 90 4.25 -14.08 14.32
N SER A 91 5.39 -13.60 13.83
CA SER A 91 6.63 -13.47 14.60
C SER A 91 7.26 -12.12 14.29
N ASP A 92 8.12 -11.64 15.17
CA ASP A 92 8.83 -10.37 14.97
C ASP A 92 9.69 -10.41 13.70
N LEU A 93 10.32 -11.55 13.42
CA LEU A 93 11.06 -11.76 12.17
C LEU A 93 10.16 -11.56 10.95
N LEU A 94 8.97 -12.18 10.97
CA LEU A 94 8.03 -12.04 9.86
C LEU A 94 7.54 -10.60 9.73
N ALA A 95 7.26 -9.91 10.84
CA ALA A 95 6.88 -8.50 10.83
C ALA A 95 7.97 -7.61 10.21
N ASN A 96 9.25 -7.90 10.49
CA ASN A 96 10.37 -7.17 9.89
C ASN A 96 10.53 -7.46 8.41
N VAL A 97 10.34 -8.71 7.99
CA VAL A 97 10.37 -9.11 6.58
C VAL A 97 9.24 -8.42 5.81
N THR A 98 8.02 -8.39 6.37
CA THR A 98 6.85 -7.75 5.74
C THR A 98 6.86 -6.23 5.86
N ALA A 99 7.65 -5.65 6.77
CA ALA A 99 7.90 -4.21 6.86
C ALA A 99 9.10 -3.75 5.99
N ALA A 100 9.80 -4.68 5.33
CA ALA A 100 10.93 -4.33 4.50
C ALA A 100 10.50 -3.39 3.34
N PRO A 101 11.40 -2.51 2.87
CA PRO A 101 11.09 -1.57 1.79
C PRO A 101 10.63 -2.25 0.49
N SER A 102 11.10 -3.47 0.25
CA SER A 102 10.86 -4.29 -0.94
C SER A 102 9.62 -5.18 -0.80
N THR A 103 8.66 -4.82 0.04
CA THR A 103 7.43 -5.59 0.21
C THR A 103 6.33 -4.97 -0.63
N PRO A 104 5.48 -5.77 -1.31
CA PRO A 104 4.43 -5.24 -2.18
C PRO A 104 3.30 -4.53 -1.40
N LEU A 105 3.40 -4.41 -0.08
CA LEU A 105 2.38 -3.81 0.77
C LEU A 105 2.33 -2.30 0.56
N TYR A 106 1.12 -1.75 0.43
CA TYR A 106 0.94 -0.31 0.45
C TYR A 106 1.37 0.28 1.79
N THR A 107 2.12 1.38 1.73
CA THR A 107 2.73 1.97 2.93
C THR A 107 1.73 2.83 3.70
N ALA A 108 0.91 3.61 2.99
CA ALA A 108 -0.14 4.43 3.62
C ALA A 108 -1.27 4.78 2.65
N LEU A 109 -2.48 4.95 3.19
CA LEU A 109 -3.60 5.61 2.54
C LEU A 109 -3.61 7.07 2.97
N VAL A 110 -3.54 8.00 2.01
CA VAL A 110 -3.59 9.44 2.30
C VAL A 110 -4.94 10.00 1.89
N PHE A 111 -5.73 10.36 2.90
CA PHE A 111 -7.05 10.94 2.72
C PHE A 111 -6.95 12.47 2.68
N LEU A 112 -7.17 13.06 1.51
CA LEU A 112 -7.24 14.50 1.34
C LEU A 112 -8.66 14.97 1.63
N ALA A 113 -8.92 15.28 2.89
CA ALA A 113 -10.22 15.70 3.35
C ALA A 113 -10.49 17.17 3.01
N SER A 114 -11.75 17.44 2.66
CA SER A 114 -12.32 18.78 2.84
C SER A 114 -12.21 19.21 4.31
N PRO A 115 -12.39 20.50 4.64
CA PRO A 115 -12.21 20.96 6.01
C PRO A 115 -12.98 20.06 6.99
N VAL A 116 -14.25 19.78 6.77
CA VAL A 116 -15.02 18.82 7.57
C VAL A 116 -15.09 17.49 6.84
N LEU A 117 -14.66 16.39 7.49
CA LEU A 117 -14.96 15.04 7.00
C LEU A 117 -16.48 14.84 7.01
N SER A 118 -17.02 14.52 5.84
CA SER A 118 -18.37 14.01 5.67
C SER A 118 -18.54 12.66 6.38
N ALA A 119 -19.79 12.29 6.66
CA ALA A 119 -20.10 10.98 7.25
C ALA A 119 -19.61 9.81 6.38
N PHE A 120 -19.58 10.00 5.07
CA PHE A 120 -19.04 9.05 4.12
C PHE A 120 -17.52 8.88 4.29
N GLU A 121 -16.77 9.98 4.18
CA GLU A 121 -15.31 9.94 4.34
C GLU A 121 -14.93 9.32 5.68
N GLN A 122 -15.73 9.60 6.72
CA GLN A 122 -15.57 8.97 8.01
C GLN A 122 -15.77 7.45 7.97
N THR A 123 -16.81 6.99 7.28
CA THR A 123 -17.07 5.55 7.10
C THR A 123 -15.93 4.88 6.32
N VAL A 124 -15.39 5.53 5.28
CA VAL A 124 -14.23 5.03 4.53
C VAL A 124 -13.01 4.89 5.44
N VAL A 125 -12.71 5.93 6.23
CA VAL A 125 -11.59 5.91 7.19
C VAL A 125 -11.79 4.80 8.22
N ASP A 126 -12.99 4.67 8.81
CA ASP A 126 -13.28 3.64 9.81
C ASP A 126 -13.19 2.21 9.25
N CYS A 127 -13.59 2.01 7.99
CA CYS A 127 -13.52 0.72 7.31
C CYS A 127 -12.10 0.34 6.88
N LEU A 128 -11.30 1.29 6.39
CA LEU A 128 -9.99 1.00 5.79
C LEU A 128 -8.81 1.16 6.76
N ALA A 129 -8.95 1.98 7.80
CA ALA A 129 -7.90 2.16 8.80
C ALA A 129 -7.44 0.83 9.45
N PRO A 130 -8.30 -0.16 9.75
CA PRO A 130 -7.81 -1.45 10.22
C PRO A 130 -6.92 -2.22 9.22
N LEU A 131 -6.99 -1.89 7.93
CA LEU A 131 -6.30 -2.62 6.85
C LEU A 131 -4.99 -1.94 6.40
N ILE A 132 -4.92 -0.60 6.42
CA ILE A 132 -3.75 0.16 5.94
C ILE A 132 -3.51 1.42 6.79
N PRO A 133 -2.24 1.85 7.03
CA PRO A 133 -1.93 3.13 7.68
C PRO A 133 -2.65 4.30 7.03
N THR A 134 -3.70 4.80 7.67
CA THR A 134 -4.49 5.92 7.15
C THR A 134 -4.02 7.23 7.75
N ILE A 135 -3.67 8.18 6.89
CA ILE A 135 -3.28 9.56 7.21
C ILE A 135 -4.35 10.49 6.64
N VAL A 136 -4.93 11.35 7.47
CA VAL A 136 -5.94 12.33 7.04
C VAL A 136 -5.34 13.74 7.04
N LEU A 137 -5.47 14.46 5.92
CA LEU A 137 -4.97 15.82 5.73
C LEU A 137 -6.10 16.77 5.28
N PRO A 138 -6.17 18.01 5.80
CA PRO A 138 -5.33 18.57 6.87
C PRO A 138 -5.70 18.02 8.25
N ARG A 139 -4.72 18.01 9.18
CA ARG A 139 -4.95 17.56 10.56
C ARG A 139 -5.91 18.52 11.28
N ARG A 140 -6.94 17.98 11.94
CA ARG A 140 -7.83 18.76 12.81
C ARG A 140 -7.68 18.38 14.28
N PRO A 141 -7.48 19.36 15.19
CA PRO A 141 -7.35 19.09 16.63
C PRO A 141 -8.66 18.63 17.28
N SER A 142 -9.82 18.95 16.69
CA SER A 142 -11.15 18.68 17.27
C SER A 142 -11.77 17.37 16.80
N ALA A 143 -11.07 16.61 15.96
CA ALA A 143 -11.60 15.40 15.38
C ALA A 143 -11.52 14.29 16.43
N ARG A 144 -12.64 13.64 16.75
CA ARG A 144 -12.76 12.59 17.79
C ARG A 144 -11.90 11.34 17.53
N TYR A 145 -11.00 11.37 16.55
CA TYR A 145 -10.13 10.28 16.15
C TYR A 145 -8.84 10.17 16.97
N ALA A 146 -8.54 11.14 17.83
CA ALA A 146 -7.30 11.14 18.61
C ALA A 146 -7.13 9.90 19.52
N THR A 147 -8.18 9.09 19.69
CA THR A 147 -8.15 7.85 20.47
C THR A 147 -8.53 6.61 19.67
N SER A 148 -8.75 6.69 18.35
CA SER A 148 -8.99 5.48 17.58
C SER A 148 -7.66 4.76 17.35
N PRO A 149 -7.45 3.56 17.90
CA PRO A 149 -6.17 2.83 17.77
C PRO A 149 -5.88 2.38 16.33
N THR A 150 -6.75 2.69 15.37
CA THR A 150 -6.68 2.23 13.98
C THR A 150 -6.01 3.20 13.01
N LEU A 151 -5.90 4.49 13.35
CA LEU A 151 -5.21 5.46 12.48
C LEU A 151 -3.69 5.29 12.55
N SER A 152 -2.96 5.90 11.61
CA SER A 152 -1.51 5.93 11.72
C SER A 152 -1.05 6.76 12.92
N SER A 153 0.03 6.32 13.57
CA SER A 153 0.72 7.10 14.61
C SER A 153 1.31 8.40 14.07
N ILE A 154 1.54 8.45 12.75
CA ILE A 154 2.08 9.59 12.04
C ILE A 154 0.96 10.52 11.61
N VAL A 155 1.05 11.78 12.05
CA VAL A 155 0.01 12.77 11.83
C VAL A 155 0.60 14.09 11.34
N PRO A 156 0.94 14.19 10.04
CA PRO A 156 1.50 15.40 9.46
C PRO A 156 0.47 16.53 9.48
N ALA A 157 0.94 17.77 9.68
CA ALA A 157 0.05 18.93 9.77
C ALA A 157 -0.43 19.42 8.38
N SER A 158 0.34 19.15 7.33
CA SER A 158 0.10 19.62 5.97
C SER A 158 0.67 18.64 4.93
N PRO A 159 0.32 18.78 3.65
CA PRO A 159 0.94 18.00 2.57
C PRO A 159 2.46 18.18 2.47
N ALA A 160 2.98 19.39 2.68
CA ALA A 160 4.43 19.64 2.71
C ALA A 160 5.10 18.92 3.90
N ALA A 161 4.47 18.91 5.08
CA ALA A 161 4.99 18.14 6.21
C ALA A 161 4.96 16.62 5.95
N LEU A 162 3.93 16.13 5.25
CA LEU A 162 3.89 14.73 4.81
C LEU A 162 5.02 14.43 3.81
N GLN A 163 5.28 15.31 2.85
CA GLN A 163 6.39 15.18 1.91
C GLN A 163 7.74 15.09 2.65
N THR A 164 8.05 16.06 3.54
CA THR A 164 9.27 16.01 4.37
C THR A 164 9.36 14.72 5.19
N LEU A 165 8.24 14.24 5.71
CA LEU A 165 8.21 13.01 6.48
C LEU A 165 8.52 11.78 5.62
N LEU A 166 7.94 11.69 4.42
CA LEU A 166 8.12 10.54 3.54
C LEU A 166 9.52 10.47 2.92
N PHE A 167 10.11 11.62 2.55
CA PHE A 167 11.37 11.66 1.81
C PHE A 167 12.60 11.97 2.68
N HIS A 168 12.46 12.82 3.71
CA HIS A 168 13.59 13.23 4.55
C HIS A 168 13.61 12.61 5.95
N THR A 169 12.62 11.80 6.33
CA THR A 169 12.55 11.19 7.67
C THR A 169 12.48 9.66 7.59
N PRO A 170 13.62 8.96 7.34
CA PRO A 170 13.65 7.50 7.23
C PRO A 170 13.00 6.76 8.42
N PRO A 171 13.16 7.19 9.69
CA PRO A 171 12.48 6.55 10.81
C PRO A 171 10.95 6.58 10.69
N ALA A 172 10.39 7.68 10.17
CA ALA A 172 8.96 7.85 10.02
C ALA A 172 8.40 6.92 8.93
N LEU A 173 9.10 6.81 7.80
CA LEU A 173 8.75 5.85 6.75
C LEU A 173 8.84 4.39 7.25
N SER A 174 9.86 4.07 8.06
CA SER A 174 9.99 2.76 8.72
C SER A 174 8.81 2.47 9.64
N THR A 175 8.32 3.46 10.39
CA THR A 175 7.12 3.32 11.22
C THR A 175 5.89 3.02 10.37
N LEU A 176 5.65 3.74 9.27
CA LEU A 176 4.51 3.44 8.38
C LEU A 176 4.55 2.03 7.83
N ARG A 177 5.73 1.56 7.38
CA ARG A 177 5.90 0.19 6.88
C ARG A 177 5.65 -0.84 7.97
N SER A 178 6.12 -0.58 9.19
CA SER A 178 5.87 -1.46 10.35
C SER A 178 4.38 -1.53 10.69
N GLU A 179 3.66 -0.39 10.65
CA GLU A 179 2.21 -0.38 10.83
C GLU A 179 1.46 -1.12 9.71
N ALA A 180 1.90 -0.99 8.45
CA ALA A 180 1.32 -1.71 7.32
C ALA A 180 1.52 -3.23 7.45
N ALA A 181 2.74 -3.64 7.80
CA ALA A 181 3.09 -5.03 8.10
C ALA A 181 2.24 -5.61 9.23
N GLN A 182 2.04 -4.85 10.32
CA GLN A 182 1.19 -5.28 11.44
C GLN A 182 -0.28 -5.47 11.01
N ARG A 183 -0.83 -4.57 10.19
CA ARG A 183 -2.21 -4.70 9.68
C ARG A 183 -2.36 -5.90 8.76
N PHE A 184 -1.36 -6.18 7.93
CA PHE A 184 -1.30 -7.42 7.14
C PHE A 184 -1.28 -8.67 8.02
N LEU A 185 -0.41 -8.72 9.04
CA LEU A 185 -0.34 -9.87 9.95
C LEU A 185 -1.63 -10.07 10.75
N HIS A 186 -2.22 -8.96 11.22
CA HIS A 186 -3.52 -9.00 11.89
C HIS A 186 -4.62 -9.54 10.97
N TRP A 187 -4.67 -9.06 9.72
CA TRP A 187 -5.57 -9.57 8.69
C TRP A 187 -5.37 -11.07 8.45
N ARG A 188 -4.12 -11.53 8.35
CA ARG A 188 -3.75 -12.93 8.14
C ARG A 188 -4.21 -13.83 9.28
N GLU A 189 -4.04 -13.40 10.52
CA GLU A 189 -4.49 -14.14 11.71
C GLU A 189 -6.02 -14.24 11.83
N HIS A 190 -6.74 -13.20 11.40
CA HIS A 190 -8.19 -13.09 11.61
C HIS A 190 -9.01 -13.48 10.38
N CYS A 191 -8.38 -13.65 9.22
CA CYS A 191 -9.02 -14.25 8.06
C CYS A 191 -9.11 -15.76 8.25
N ASP A 192 -10.07 -16.17 9.07
CA ASP A 192 -10.43 -17.57 9.43
C ASP A 192 -10.91 -18.42 8.22
N ARG A 193 -10.73 -17.94 6.99
CA ARG A 193 -11.26 -18.61 5.80
C ARG A 193 -10.11 -19.04 4.90
N PRO A 194 -10.16 -20.28 4.38
CA PRO A 194 -9.31 -20.65 3.26
C PRO A 194 -9.61 -19.67 2.13
N TRP A 195 -8.64 -18.81 1.84
CA TRP A 195 -8.71 -17.93 0.71
C TRP A 195 -8.87 -18.78 -0.55
N ASP A 196 -10.03 -18.69 -1.18
CA ASP A 196 -10.27 -19.33 -2.46
C ASP A 196 -9.82 -18.38 -3.55
N LYS A 197 -8.53 -18.48 -3.89
CA LYS A 197 -7.90 -17.71 -4.96
C LYS A 197 -8.67 -17.79 -6.27
N VAL A 198 -9.15 -18.98 -6.63
CA VAL A 198 -9.89 -19.19 -7.88
C VAL A 198 -11.21 -18.43 -7.83
N LYS A 199 -11.92 -18.51 -6.70
CA LYS A 199 -13.16 -17.75 -6.50
C LYS A 199 -12.92 -16.24 -6.49
N TRP A 200 -11.85 -15.76 -5.89
CA TRP A 200 -11.53 -14.34 -5.92
C TRP A 200 -11.13 -13.88 -7.31
N GLU A 201 -10.26 -14.60 -8.03
CA GLU A 201 -9.88 -14.26 -9.40
C GLU A 201 -11.09 -14.32 -10.34
N ALA A 202 -11.99 -15.29 -10.15
CA ALA A 202 -13.24 -15.37 -10.89
C ALA A 202 -14.17 -14.18 -10.56
N HIS A 203 -14.34 -13.88 -9.28
CA HIS A 203 -15.11 -12.72 -8.84
C HIS A 203 -14.48 -11.40 -9.34
N TRP A 204 -13.15 -11.33 -9.39
CA TRP A 204 -12.39 -10.21 -9.94
C TRP A 204 -12.68 -10.04 -11.42
N ARG A 205 -12.52 -11.10 -12.23
CA ARG A 205 -12.82 -11.08 -13.66
C ARG A 205 -14.29 -10.74 -13.94
N CYS A 206 -15.22 -11.36 -13.19
CA CYS A 206 -16.64 -11.05 -13.33
C CYS A 206 -16.97 -9.62 -12.91
N ALA A 207 -16.34 -9.08 -11.86
CA ALA A 207 -16.55 -7.70 -11.45
C ALA A 207 -15.96 -6.70 -12.46
N SER A 208 -14.79 -6.99 -13.04
CA SER A 208 -14.19 -6.17 -14.09
C SER A 208 -15.02 -6.19 -15.38
N GLU A 209 -15.58 -7.36 -15.74
CA GLU A 209 -16.46 -7.51 -16.90
C GLU A 209 -17.84 -6.87 -16.65
N ALA A 210 -18.42 -7.04 -15.46
CA ALA A 210 -19.71 -6.45 -15.11
C ALA A 210 -19.63 -4.92 -14.94
N ALA A 211 -18.49 -4.37 -14.53
CA ALA A 211 -18.27 -2.93 -14.54
C ALA A 211 -18.26 -2.36 -15.97
N ALA A 212 -17.94 -3.17 -16.98
CA ALA A 212 -18.02 -2.78 -18.38
C ALA A 212 -19.44 -2.89 -18.95
N ASP A 213 -20.35 -3.62 -18.30
CA ASP A 213 -21.67 -3.96 -18.83
C ASP A 213 -22.76 -3.93 -17.73
N LYS A 214 -23.43 -2.77 -17.58
CA LYS A 214 -24.78 -2.56 -17.01
C LYS A 214 -25.07 -2.41 -15.50
N PRO A 215 -26.23 -1.78 -15.16
CA PRO A 215 -26.60 -1.34 -13.81
C PRO A 215 -27.40 -2.34 -12.94
N GLN A 216 -27.00 -2.36 -11.65
CA GLN A 216 -27.79 -2.40 -10.41
C GLN A 216 -28.74 -3.57 -10.08
N LEU A 217 -28.51 -4.19 -8.90
CA LEU A 217 -29.47 -4.45 -7.81
C LEU A 217 -28.75 -5.04 -6.57
N LEU A 218 -29.16 -4.66 -5.34
CA LEU A 218 -28.47 -4.92 -4.05
C LEU A 218 -29.29 -5.73 -3.03
N PRO A 219 -28.62 -6.42 -2.09
CA PRO A 219 -29.05 -6.47 -0.68
C PRO A 219 -27.92 -6.31 0.38
N GLN A 220 -28.29 -5.86 1.59
CA GLN A 220 -27.46 -5.48 2.78
C GLN A 220 -27.28 -6.62 3.82
N SER A 221 -26.20 -6.62 4.64
CA SER A 221 -26.23 -6.80 6.12
C SER A 221 -24.85 -6.70 6.83
N ARG A 222 -24.85 -6.75 8.18
CA ARG A 222 -24.02 -6.12 9.25
C ARG A 222 -22.79 -6.90 9.82
N SER A 223 -21.99 -6.23 10.66
CA SER A 223 -20.68 -6.62 11.30
C SER A 223 -20.72 -6.86 12.83
N VAL A 224 -19.64 -7.44 13.43
CA VAL A 224 -19.14 -7.25 14.83
C VAL A 224 -17.62 -7.60 14.98
N ASN A 225 -16.86 -6.84 15.80
CA ASN A 225 -15.40 -6.91 16.18
C ASN A 225 -15.11 -7.79 17.44
N ARG A 226 -13.89 -8.14 17.93
CA ARG A 226 -12.67 -7.36 18.35
C ARG A 226 -11.54 -8.30 18.89
N CYS A 227 -10.28 -7.81 18.99
CA CYS A 227 -9.04 -8.50 19.45
C CYS A 227 -8.22 -7.68 20.52
N VAL A 228 -7.16 -8.26 21.12
CA VAL A 228 -6.17 -7.65 22.06
C VAL A 228 -4.75 -8.25 21.87
N GLN A 229 -3.65 -7.48 22.07
CA GLN A 229 -2.22 -7.87 21.93
C GLN A 229 -1.32 -7.48 23.15
N PRO A 230 -0.09 -8.06 23.25
CA PRO A 230 1.08 -7.42 23.91
C PRO A 230 2.42 -7.42 23.11
N LEU A 231 3.43 -6.73 23.68
CA LEU A 231 4.69 -6.13 23.15
C LEU A 231 5.97 -7.02 23.02
N ILE A 232 6.98 -6.47 22.33
CA ILE A 232 8.15 -7.07 21.62
C ILE A 232 9.53 -6.88 22.31
N VAL A 233 10.52 -7.77 22.03
CA VAL A 233 11.99 -7.60 22.18
C VAL A 233 12.74 -8.25 20.98
N PHE A 234 13.76 -7.60 20.41
CA PHE A 234 14.44 -7.93 19.13
C PHE A 234 15.76 -8.74 19.28
N ASP A 235 16.11 -9.60 18.30
CA ASP A 235 17.39 -10.35 18.21
C ASP A 235 18.12 -10.13 16.84
N PRO A 236 19.41 -9.70 16.81
CA PRO A 236 20.16 -9.28 15.62
C PRO A 236 20.70 -10.40 14.67
N LEU A 237 20.36 -11.68 14.83
CA LEU A 237 20.98 -12.78 14.05
C LEU A 237 20.32 -13.14 12.69
N HIS A 238 19.28 -12.43 12.23
CA HIS A 238 18.44 -12.88 11.09
C HIS A 238 18.62 -12.17 9.73
N LEU A 239 19.64 -11.34 9.54
CA LEU A 239 19.87 -10.61 8.28
C LEU A 239 20.10 -11.49 7.02
N PRO A 240 20.84 -12.62 7.07
CA PRO A 240 21.14 -13.39 5.86
C PRO A 240 19.93 -14.09 5.24
N SER A 241 18.99 -14.57 6.07
CA SER A 241 17.76 -15.23 5.62
C SER A 241 16.80 -14.27 4.92
N LEU A 242 16.79 -12.99 5.33
CA LEU A 242 15.95 -11.96 4.75
C LEU A 242 16.39 -11.64 3.31
N LEU A 243 17.70 -11.60 3.04
CA LEU A 243 18.23 -11.35 1.70
C LEU A 243 17.83 -12.43 0.68
N VAL A 244 17.89 -13.71 1.06
CA VAL A 244 17.52 -14.84 0.16
C VAL A 244 16.02 -14.80 -0.17
N PHE A 245 15.19 -14.45 0.81
CA PHE A 245 13.75 -14.31 0.61
C PHE A 245 13.41 -13.19 -0.40
N LEU A 246 14.09 -12.04 -0.31
CA LEU A 246 13.84 -10.90 -1.21
C LEU A 246 14.16 -11.20 -2.69
N VAL A 247 15.20 -11.99 -2.97
CA VAL A 247 15.54 -12.39 -4.37
C VAL A 247 14.46 -13.27 -4.98
N SER A 248 13.82 -14.13 -4.17
CA SER A 248 12.83 -15.10 -4.65
C SER A 248 11.49 -14.47 -5.10
N MET A 249 11.17 -13.27 -4.61
CA MET A 249 9.90 -12.58 -4.91
C MET A 249 9.91 -11.75 -6.21
N LEU A 250 11.08 -11.46 -6.78
CA LEU A 250 11.21 -10.50 -7.90
C LEU A 250 10.60 -10.98 -9.23
N GLY A 251 10.67 -12.28 -9.52
CA GLY A 251 10.19 -12.87 -10.77
C GLY A 251 8.66 -12.77 -10.94
N PRO A 252 7.86 -13.27 -9.99
CA PRO A 252 6.40 -13.27 -10.08
C PRO A 252 5.76 -11.87 -10.09
N LEU A 253 6.43 -10.88 -9.50
CA LEU A 253 5.96 -9.49 -9.46
C LEU A 253 6.03 -8.82 -10.84
N ARG A 254 7.10 -9.11 -11.60
CA ARG A 254 7.34 -8.55 -12.94
C ARG A 254 6.25 -8.94 -13.95
N ASP A 255 5.77 -10.18 -13.88
CA ASP A 255 4.80 -10.73 -14.84
C ASP A 255 3.34 -10.32 -14.55
N ARG A 256 3.07 -9.69 -13.40
CA ARG A 256 1.76 -9.19 -13.00
C ARG A 256 1.56 -7.72 -13.38
N LEU A 257 2.63 -6.92 -13.38
CA LEU A 257 2.61 -5.51 -13.77
C LEU A 257 2.33 -5.28 -15.28
N ALA A 258 2.66 -6.24 -16.14
CA ALA A 258 2.50 -6.10 -17.59
C ALA A 258 1.04 -6.19 -18.10
N ARG A 259 0.03 -6.44 -17.25
CA ARG A 259 -1.32 -6.85 -17.69
C ARG A 259 -2.49 -5.92 -17.35
N SER A 260 -2.38 -4.95 -16.44
CA SER A 260 -3.52 -4.10 -16.05
C SER A 260 -3.42 -2.69 -16.64
N VAL A 261 -3.85 -2.52 -17.90
CA VAL A 261 -4.03 -1.21 -18.54
C VAL A 261 -5.38 -1.18 -19.25
N ARG A 262 -6.36 -0.45 -18.70
CA ARG A 262 -7.30 0.45 -19.43
C ARG A 262 -8.48 0.94 -18.56
N ALA A 263 -8.53 2.28 -18.48
CA ALA A 263 -9.69 3.19 -18.44
C ALA A 263 -10.41 3.48 -17.10
N PHE A 264 -10.44 4.80 -16.77
CA PHE A 264 -11.49 5.64 -16.16
C PHE A 264 -11.12 6.37 -14.85
N SER A 265 -11.69 7.58 -14.62
CA SER A 265 -11.07 8.73 -13.93
C SER A 265 -11.83 9.36 -12.72
N GLY A 266 -11.08 10.06 -11.84
CA GLY A 266 -11.45 10.83 -10.60
C GLY A 266 -10.35 10.76 -9.48
N PRO A 267 -10.39 11.43 -8.28
CA PRO A 267 -9.27 11.46 -7.30
C PRO A 267 -9.45 11.02 -5.80
N LEU A 268 -8.53 10.19 -5.26
CA LEU A 268 -8.37 9.62 -3.91
C LEU A 268 -7.02 8.86 -3.91
N THR A 269 -6.03 9.24 -3.11
CA THR A 269 -4.65 8.78 -3.34
C THR A 269 -4.16 7.77 -2.30
N ILE A 270 -3.90 6.52 -2.71
CA ILE A 270 -3.09 5.52 -2.01
C ILE A 270 -1.62 5.73 -2.38
N ILE A 271 -0.71 5.65 -1.41
CA ILE A 271 0.74 5.71 -1.65
C ILE A 271 1.36 4.36 -1.30
N GLY A 272 1.94 3.71 -2.31
CA GLY A 272 2.80 2.53 -2.14
C GLY A 272 4.26 2.94 -2.31
N SER A 273 5.12 2.71 -1.32
CA SER A 273 6.56 2.76 -1.57
C SER A 273 7.06 1.33 -1.68
N PHE A 274 7.66 0.97 -2.81
CA PHE A 274 8.35 -0.29 -3.01
C PHE A 274 9.80 0.03 -3.33
N CYS A 275 10.72 -0.18 -2.38
CA CYS A 275 12.14 -0.03 -2.64
C CYS A 275 12.76 -1.41 -2.86
N ILE A 276 13.12 -1.75 -4.09
CA ILE A 276 14.15 -2.76 -4.34
C ILE A 276 15.50 -2.04 -4.35
N GLY A 277 16.32 -2.29 -3.33
CA GLY A 277 17.72 -1.90 -3.31
C GLY A 277 18.57 -3.11 -2.91
N PHE A 278 19.21 -3.76 -3.89
CA PHE A 278 20.32 -4.67 -3.63
C PHE A 278 21.63 -3.91 -3.86
N GLY A 279 22.35 -3.62 -2.78
CA GLY A 279 23.70 -3.06 -2.83
C GLY A 279 24.65 -3.93 -2.01
N LEU A 280 25.31 -4.91 -2.65
CA LEU A 280 26.48 -5.56 -2.10
C LEU A 280 27.71 -4.71 -2.47
N GLY A 281 28.07 -3.78 -1.60
CA GLY A 281 29.34 -3.06 -1.69
C GLY A 281 30.47 -3.91 -1.14
N HIS A 282 31.33 -4.44 -2.01
CA HIS A 282 32.64 -4.96 -1.62
C HIS A 282 33.61 -3.77 -1.57
N ILE A 283 34.09 -3.43 -0.38
CA ILE A 283 35.17 -2.46 -0.20
C ILE A 283 36.49 -3.20 -0.41
N VAL A 284 37.19 -2.92 -1.51
CA VAL A 284 38.66 -3.03 -1.63
C VAL A 284 39.17 -1.80 -2.34
#